data_AF-A0A1A8E2R5-F1
#
_entry.id   AF-A0A1A8E2R5-F1
#
_cell.length_a   1.000
_cell.length_b   1.000
_cell.length_c   1.000
_cell.angle_alpha   90.00
_cell.angle_beta   90.00
_cell.angle_gamma   90.00
#
_symmetry.space_group_name_H-M   'P 1'
#
loop_
_entity.id
_entity.type
_entity.pdbx_description
1 polymer ?
#
loop_
_entity_poly.entity_id
_entity_poly.type
_entity_poly.pdbx_seq_one_letter_code
_entity_poly.pdbx_strand_id
1 'polypeptide(L)' 'NRFIKDLIKDGNMLISALNSLSLAVQRFSRSLQEFQFECIGDAETDDEINIAQSLKEFSQLLSTMEEERKRLIQN' A
#
# COMPACT_ATOMS: atom_id res chain seq x y z
N ASN A 1 -2.87 -8.60 37.57
CA ASN A 1 -2.26 -7.26 37.40
C ASN A 1 -2.98 -6.56 36.25
N ARG A 2 -3.76 -5.49 36.52
CA ARG A 2 -4.61 -4.80 35.52
C ARG A 2 -3.77 -4.20 34.39
N PHE A 3 -2.64 -3.59 34.75
CA PHE A 3 -1.69 -2.98 33.81
C PHE A 3 -1.19 -3.95 32.73
N ILE A 4 -0.80 -5.17 33.12
CA ILE A 4 -0.33 -6.18 32.16
C ILE A 4 -1.43 -6.57 31.17
N LYS A 5 -2.70 -6.62 31.61
CA LYS A 5 -3.83 -6.92 30.71
C LYS A 5 -4.07 -5.78 29.72
N ASP A 6 -3.98 -4.54 30.19
CA ASP A 6 -4.14 -3.36 29.34
C ASP A 6 -3.01 -3.26 28.30
N LEU A 7 -1.76 -3.52 28.72
CA LEU A 7 -0.61 -3.56 27.82
C LEU A 7 -0.74 -4.60 26.70
N ILE A 8 -1.22 -5.81 27.04
CA ILE A 8 -1.50 -6.86 26.03
C ILE A 8 -2.62 -6.41 25.08
N LYS A 9 -3.67 -5.78 25.60
CA LYS A 9 -4.77 -5.27 24.79
C LYS A 9 -4.27 -4.21 23.80
N ASP A 10 -3.44 -3.28 24.27
CA ASP A 10 -2.87 -2.21 23.44
C ASP A 10 -1.95 -2.78 22.36
N GLY A 11 -1.10 -3.77 22.69
CA GLY A 11 -0.28 -4.48 21.71
C GLY A 11 -1.11 -5.17 20.63
N ASN A 12 -2.20 -5.84 21.00
CA ASN A 12 -3.10 -6.47 20.03
C ASN A 12 -3.82 -5.47 19.13
N MET A 13 -4.21 -4.30 19.67
CA MET A 13 -4.80 -3.22 18.90
C MET A 13 -3.79 -2.64 17.90
N LEU A 14 -2.53 -2.47 18.31
CA LEU A 14 -1.44 -2.04 17.43
C LEU A 14 -1.20 -3.03 16.28
N ILE A 15 -1.10 -4.33 16.57
CA ILE A 15 -0.93 -5.37 15.54
C ILE A 15 -2.11 -5.34 14.54
N SER A 16 -3.33 -5.20 15.04
CA SER A 16 -4.53 -5.12 14.19
C SER A 16 -4.53 -3.88 13.27
N ALA A 17 -4.08 -2.74 13.79
CA ALA A 17 -3.94 -1.52 12.99
C ALA A 17 -2.86 -1.68 11.90
N LEU A 18 -1.72 -2.32 12.22
CA LEU A 18 -0.66 -2.61 11.26
C LEU A 18 -1.09 -3.58 10.14
N ASN A 19 -1.96 -4.53 10.45
CA ASN A 19 -2.56 -5.42 9.45
C ASN A 19 -3.53 -4.66 8.54
N SER A 20 -4.33 -3.75 9.11
CA SER A 20 -5.25 -2.92 8.33
C SER A 20 -4.50 -1.97 7.39
N LEU A 21 -3.39 -1.39 7.88
CA LEU A 21 -2.48 -0.59 7.06
C LEU A 21 -1.89 -1.41 5.91
N SER A 22 -1.48 -2.67 6.17
CA SER A 22 -0.99 -3.59 5.12
C SER A 22 -1.98 -3.71 3.96
N LEU A 23 -3.24 -4.00 4.29
CA LEU A 23 -4.28 -4.19 3.30
C LEU A 23 -4.58 -2.90 2.54
N ALA A 24 -4.55 -1.75 3.22
CA ALA A 24 -4.74 -0.46 2.58
C ALA A 24 -3.61 -0.13 1.59
N VAL A 25 -2.35 -0.33 1.98
CA VAL A 25 -1.18 -0.11 1.11
C VAL A 25 -1.22 -1.03 -0.11
N GLN A 26 -1.53 -2.32 0.08
CA GLN A 26 -1.65 -3.27 -1.02
C GLN A 26 -2.74 -2.90 -2.01
N ARG A 27 -3.92 -2.49 -1.51
CA ARG A 27 -5.04 -2.05 -2.37
C ARG A 27 -4.68 -0.80 -3.15
N PHE A 28 -4.08 0.19 -2.49
CA PHE A 28 -3.69 1.44 -3.15
C PHE A 28 -2.60 1.22 -4.20
N SER A 29 -1.58 0.41 -3.88
CA SER A 29 -0.57 0.00 -4.86
C SER A 29 -1.20 -0.67 -6.09
N ARG A 30 -2.15 -1.59 -5.90
CA ARG A 30 -2.88 -2.19 -7.02
C ARG A 30 -3.63 -1.15 -7.86
N SER A 31 -4.37 -0.24 -7.23
CA SER A 31 -5.08 0.83 -7.95
C SER A 31 -4.14 1.70 -8.79
N LEU A 32 -2.94 1.98 -8.30
CA LEU A 32 -1.92 2.72 -9.05
C LEU A 32 -1.34 1.89 -10.21
N GLN A 33 -1.16 0.58 -10.01
CA GLN A 33 -0.64 -0.33 -11.03
C GLN A 33 -1.63 -0.54 -12.19
N GLU A 34 -2.93 -0.55 -11.87
CA GLU A 34 -4.03 -0.74 -12.81
C GLU A 34 -4.55 0.59 -13.39
N PHE A 35 -4.01 1.73 -12.93
CA PHE A 35 -4.42 3.04 -13.40
C PHE A 35 -4.18 3.17 -14.91
N GLN A 36 -5.21 3.59 -15.62
CA GLN A 36 -5.18 3.93 -17.04
C GLN A 36 -6.02 5.19 -17.22
N PHE A 37 -5.55 6.09 -18.09
CA PHE A 37 -6.33 7.28 -18.42
C PHE A 37 -7.53 6.90 -19.27
N GLU A 38 -8.68 7.51 -18.99
CA GLU A 38 -9.81 7.51 -19.91
C GLU A 38 -9.51 8.53 -21.02
N CYS A 39 -8.88 8.06 -22.09
CA CYS A 39 -8.42 8.92 -23.18
C CYS A 39 -9.57 9.27 -24.14
N ILE A 40 -9.47 10.46 -24.76
CA ILE A 40 -10.36 10.87 -25.84
C ILE A 40 -9.70 10.52 -27.17
N GLY A 41 -10.32 9.60 -27.94
CA GLY A 41 -9.77 9.09 -29.20
C GLY A 41 -8.98 7.79 -29.01
N ASP A 42 -8.34 7.32 -30.08
CA ASP A 42 -7.73 5.98 -30.13
C ASP A 42 -6.23 5.94 -29.72
N ALA A 43 -5.67 7.06 -29.23
CA ALA A 43 -4.27 7.17 -28.86
C ALA A 43 -4.07 7.99 -27.57
N GLU A 44 -3.12 7.55 -26.74
CA GLU A 44 -2.66 8.28 -25.56
C GLU A 44 -1.64 9.36 -25.95
N THR A 45 -1.63 10.48 -25.23
CA THR A 45 -0.58 11.50 -25.33
C THR A 45 0.68 11.06 -24.60
N ASP A 46 1.83 11.64 -24.98
CA ASP A 46 3.11 11.38 -24.31
C ASP A 46 3.05 11.67 -22.80
N ASP A 47 2.30 12.69 -22.38
CA ASP A 47 2.13 13.05 -20.98
C ASP A 47 1.30 12.01 -20.22
N GLU A 48 0.21 11.50 -20.81
CA GLU A 48 -0.61 10.43 -20.21
C GLU A 48 0.21 9.15 -20.03
N ILE A 49 1.01 8.78 -21.02
CA ILE A 49 1.92 7.63 -20.95
C ILE A 49 2.93 7.83 -19.81
N ASN A 50 3.57 9.00 -19.74
CA ASN A 50 4.58 9.30 -18.72
C ASN A 50 3.99 9.28 -17.30
N ILE A 51 2.80 9.84 -17.11
CA ILE A 51 2.12 9.83 -15.82
C ILE A 51 1.72 8.40 -15.42
N ALA A 52 1.10 7.62 -16.32
CA ALA A 52 0.70 6.25 -16.04
C ALA A 52 1.90 5.37 -15.66
N GLN A 53 3.03 5.54 -16.37
CA GLN A 53 4.27 4.84 -16.06
C GLN A 53 4.83 5.25 -14.69
N SER A 54 4.80 6.55 -14.36
CA SER A 54 5.22 7.05 -13.04
C SER A 54 4.39 6.46 -11.89
N LEU A 55 3.07 6.32 -12.08
CA LEU A 55 2.18 5.70 -11.08
C LEU A 55 2.49 4.21 -10.89
N LYS A 56 2.82 3.51 -11.99
CA LYS A 56 3.23 2.10 -11.95
C LYS A 56 4.56 1.90 -11.24
N GLU A 57 5.52 2.80 -11.41
CA GLU A 57 6.78 2.77 -10.65
C GLU A 57 6.55 3.05 -9.17
N PHE A 58 5.69 4.01 -8.86
CA PHE A 58 5.34 4.31 -7.48
C PHE A 58 4.62 3.14 -6.79
N SER A 59 3.78 2.39 -7.51
CA SER A 59 3.13 1.20 -6.96
C SER A 59 4.13 0.10 -6.61
N GLN A 60 5.16 -0.11 -7.43
CA GLN A 60 6.23 -1.07 -7.17
C GLN A 60 7.05 -0.67 -5.93
N LEU A 61 7.34 0.62 -5.77
CA LEU A 61 8.00 1.13 -4.57
C LEU A 61 7.17 0.86 -3.31
N LEU A 62 5.86 1.16 -3.34
CA LEU A 62 4.96 0.88 -2.22
C LEU A 62 4.90 -0.61 -1.86
N SER A 63 4.85 -1.48 -2.86
CA SER A 63 4.86 -2.93 -2.65
C SER A 63 6.16 -3.39 -1.99
N THR A 64 7.31 -2.87 -2.43
CA THR A 64 8.63 -3.19 -1.84
C THR A 64 8.71 -2.74 -0.39
N MET A 65 8.30 -1.50 -0.09
CA MET A 65 8.27 -0.98 1.28
C MET A 65 7.37 -1.83 2.19
N GLU A 66 6.21 -2.26 1.67
CA GLU A 66 5.27 -3.08 2.41
C GLU A 66 5.80 -4.49 2.69
N GLU A 67 6.54 -5.08 1.76
CA GLU A 67 7.22 -6.36 1.99
C GLU A 67 8.25 -6.27 3.11
N GLU A 68 9.09 -5.23 3.12
CA GLU A 68 10.06 -5.02 4.21
C GLU A 68 9.36 -4.78 5.55
N ARG A 69 8.27 -4.00 5.57
CA ARG A 69 7.49 -3.79 6.79
C ARG A 69 6.88 -5.09 7.33
N LYS A 70 6.38 -5.97 6.46
CA LYS A 70 5.85 -7.28 6.87
C LYS A 70 6.91 -8.15 7.51
N ARG A 71 8.14 -8.14 7.01
CA ARG A 71 9.26 -8.89 7.61
C ARG A 71 9.56 -8.43 9.04
N LEU A 72 9.38 -7.15 9.35
CA LEU A 72 9.57 -6.62 10.72
C LEU A 72 8.50 -7.07 11.72
N ILE A 73 7.31 -7.45 11.24
CA ILE A 73 6.18 -7.86 12.10
C ILE A 73 6.15 -9.38 12.29
N GLN A 74 6.72 -10.13 11.34
CA GLN A 74 6.77 -11.61 11.39
C GLN A 74 7.95 -12.17 12.21
N ASN A 75 8.93 -11.34 12.55
CA ASN A 75 10.05 -11.68 13.44
C ASN A 75 9.78 -11.20 14.87
#